data_AF-A0A0E3Q5C7-F1
#
_entry.id   AF-A0A0E3Q5C7-F1
#
_cell.length_a   1.000
_cell.length_b   1.000
_cell.length_c   1.000
_cell.angle_alpha   90.00
_cell.angle_beta   90.00
_cell.angle_gamma   90.00
#
_symmetry.space_group_name_H-M   'P 1'
#
loop_
_entity.id
_entity.type
_entity.pdbx_description
1 polymer ?
#
loop_
_entity_poly.entity_id
_entity_poly.type
_entity_poly.pdbx_seq_one_letter_code
_entity_poly.pdbx_strand_id
1 'polypeptide(L)' 'MGLKIHEIGKEILCILLPEFFNKKEYVELAYLFGSTAEGTEGPLSDIDIGVYLSSKLTKGERIVFNLQ' A
#
# COMPACT_ATOMS: atom_id res chain seq x y z
N MET A 1 21.56 -12.02 2.42
CA MET A 1 21.18 -12.03 0.99
C MET A 1 20.34 -10.79 0.76
N GLY A 2 20.96 -9.69 0.33
CA GLY A 2 20.29 -8.39 0.25
C GLY A 2 19.27 -8.39 -0.88
N LEU A 3 18.05 -7.93 -0.61
CA LEU A 3 17.08 -7.63 -1.64
C LEU A 3 17.69 -6.57 -2.56
N LYS A 4 18.00 -6.94 -3.81
CA LYS A 4 18.32 -5.97 -4.84
C LYS A 4 17.03 -5.19 -5.11
N ILE A 5 16.95 -3.97 -4.58
CA ILE A 5 15.86 -3.06 -4.90
C ILE A 5 16.06 -2.68 -6.37
N HIS A 6 15.31 -3.33 -7.24
CA HIS A 6 15.10 -2.85 -8.59
C HIS A 6 14.27 -1.57 -8.47
N GLU A 7 14.65 -0.52 -9.19
CA GLU A 7 13.86 0.70 -9.27
C GLU A 7 12.55 0.34 -10.00
N ILE A 8 11.48 0.16 -9.24
CA ILE A 8 10.15 -0.16 -9.75
C ILE A 8 9.44 1.18 -10.01
N GLY A 9 9.07 1.43 -11.27
CA GLY A 9 8.33 2.63 -11.63
C GLY A 9 6.96 2.69 -10.93
N LYS A 10 6.50 3.92 -10.66
CA LYS A 10 5.20 4.22 -10.02
C LYS A 10 4.02 3.47 -10.67
N GLU A 11 4.02 3.40 -12.00
CA GLU A 11 3.01 2.70 -12.80
C GLU A 11 2.94 1.20 -12.48
N ILE A 12 4.10 0.56 -12.31
CA ILE A 12 4.19 -0.86 -11.94
C ILE A 12 3.67 -1.05 -10.51
N LEU A 13 3.96 -0.12 -9.60
CA LEU A 13 3.48 -0.19 -8.23
C LEU A 13 1.94 -0.22 -8.18
N CYS A 14 1.27 0.64 -8.94
CA CYS A 14 -0.19 0.66 -9.04
C CYS A 14 -0.79 -0.69 -9.53
N ILE A 15 -0.04 -1.47 -10.31
CA ILE A 15 -0.45 -2.81 -10.76
C ILE A 15 -0.21 -3.87 -9.68
N LEU A 16 0.92 -3.80 -8.97
CA LEU A 16 1.32 -4.82 -7.99
C LEU A 16 0.61 -4.68 -6.65
N LEU A 17 0.26 -3.47 -6.24
CA LEU A 17 -0.35 -3.18 -4.94
C LEU A 17 -1.70 -3.88 -4.74
N PRO A 18 -2.64 -3.89 -5.71
CA PRO A 18 -3.88 -4.65 -5.60
C PRO A 18 -3.64 -6.14 -5.33
N GLU A 19 -2.70 -6.76 -6.05
CA GLU A 19 -2.35 -8.17 -5.83
C GLU A 19 -1.72 -8.39 -4.44
N PHE A 20 -0.85 -7.48 -4.01
CA PHE A 20 -0.24 -7.52 -2.69
C PHE A 20 -1.28 -7.48 -1.57
N PHE A 21 -2.23 -6.53 -1.62
CA PHE A 21 -3.27 -6.38 -0.59
C PHE A 21 -4.30 -7.51 -0.63
N ASN A 22 -4.67 -8.01 -1.82
CA ASN A 22 -5.59 -9.16 -1.94
C ASN A 22 -5.05 -10.42 -1.26
N LYS A 23 -3.73 -10.58 -1.16
CA LYS A 23 -3.09 -11.72 -0.47
C LYS A 23 -3.07 -11.57 1.05
N LYS A 24 -3.51 -10.44 1.62
CA LYS A 24 -3.51 -10.20 3.06
C LYS A 24 -4.92 -10.40 3.61
N GLU A 25 -5.17 -11.53 4.25
CA GLU A 25 -6.49 -11.86 4.84
C GLU A 25 -7.00 -10.81 5.85
N TYR A 26 -6.09 -10.05 6.45
CA TYR A 26 -6.40 -9.01 7.41
C TYR A 26 -6.62 -7.62 6.80
N VAL A 27 -6.54 -7.47 5.48
CA VAL A 27 -6.89 -6.23 4.78
C VAL A 27 -8.31 -6.38 4.25
N GLU A 28 -9.23 -5.57 4.75
CA GLU A 28 -10.63 -5.58 4.29
C GLU A 28 -10.85 -4.64 3.10
N LEU A 29 -10.08 -3.55 3.03
CA LEU A 29 -10.10 -2.59 1.93
C LEU A 29 -8.74 -1.93 1.78
N ALA A 30 -8.29 -1.74 0.54
CA ALA A 30 -7.20 -0.84 0.21
C ALA A 30 -7.64 0.04 -0.96
N TYR A 31 -7.39 1.35 -0.89
CA TYR A 31 -7.75 2.28 -1.95
C TYR A 31 -6.65 3.32 -2.20
N LEU A 32 -6.46 3.66 -3.47
CA LEU A 32 -5.59 4.73 -3.91
C LEU A 32 -6.29 6.07 -3.67
N PHE A 33 -5.57 7.02 -3.08
CA PHE A 33 -6.04 8.41 -2.94
C PHE A 33 -4.89 9.38 -3.26
N GLY A 34 -5.10 10.67 -3.00
CA GLY A 34 -4.10 11.70 -3.24
C GLY A 34 -3.92 12.03 -4.72
N SER A 35 -2.81 12.69 -5.05
CA SER A 35 -2.61 13.29 -6.39
C SER A 35 -2.69 12.27 -7.52
N THR A 36 -2.21 11.04 -7.27
CA THR A 36 -2.25 9.94 -8.25
C THR A 36 -3.67 9.47 -8.56
N ALA A 37 -4.58 9.50 -7.58
CA ALA A 37 -5.99 9.19 -7.82
C ALA A 37 -6.72 10.33 -8.56
N GLU A 38 -6.29 11.57 -8.33
CA GLU A 38 -6.88 12.79 -8.91
C GLU A 38 -6.33 13.13 -10.30
N GLY A 39 -5.26 12.48 -10.76
CA GLY A 39 -4.59 12.79 -12.02
C GLY A 39 -3.79 14.10 -11.98
N THR A 40 -3.41 14.54 -10.78
CA THR A 40 -2.67 15.79 -10.53
C THR A 40 -1.21 15.54 -10.12
N GLU A 41 -0.74 14.29 -10.24
CA GLU A 41 0.61 13.89 -9.88
C GLU A 41 1.68 14.50 -10.80
N GLY A 42 2.81 14.90 -10.20
CA GLY A 42 4.02 15.35 -10.90
C GLY A 42 5.12 14.28 -10.89
N PRO A 43 6.26 14.55 -11.54
CA PRO A 43 7.38 13.60 -11.64
C PRO A 43 7.97 13.11 -10.31
N LEU A 44 7.75 13.85 -9.22
CA LEU A 44 8.22 13.53 -7.87
C LEU A 44 7.10 13.10 -6.93
N SER A 45 5.86 13.00 -7.42
CA SER A 45 4.73 12.59 -6.60
C SER A 45 4.81 11.12 -6.23
N ASP A 46 4.59 10.83 -4.96
CA ASP A 46 4.44 9.49 -4.39
C ASP A 46 3.06 8.88 -4.67
N ILE A 47 2.78 7.75 -4.01
CA ILE A 47 1.50 7.03 -4.07
C ILE A 47 0.94 6.98 -2.65
N ASP A 48 -0.26 7.50 -2.46
CA ASP A 48 -0.99 7.43 -1.20
C ASP A 48 -2.01 6.29 -1.20
N ILE A 49 -1.96 5.41 -0.19
CA ILE A 49 -2.88 4.26 -0.07
C ILE A 49 -3.51 4.23 1.30
N GLY A 50 -4.84 4.25 1.33
CA GLY A 50 -5.61 4.02 2.54
C GLY A 50 -5.82 2.52 2.69
N VAL A 51 -5.41 1.94 3.83
CA VAL A 51 -5.59 0.52 4.13
C VAL A 51 -6.48 0.37 5.36
N TYR A 52 -7.62 -0.27 5.19
CA TYR A 52 -8.54 -0.62 6.26
C TYR A 52 -8.30 -2.07 6.68
N LEU A 53 -7.84 -2.24 7.92
CA LEU A 53 -7.51 -3.54 8.48
C LEU A 53 -8.72 -4.16 9.17
N SER A 54 -8.78 -5.49 9.13
CA SER A 54 -9.90 -6.24 9.69
C SER A 54 -10.04 -6.02 11.19
N SER A 55 -11.30 -5.90 11.62
CA SER A 55 -11.68 -5.86 13.04
C SER A 55 -11.32 -7.15 13.79
N LYS A 56 -11.06 -8.25 13.07
CA LYS A 56 -10.57 -9.52 13.63
C LYS A 56 -9.18 -9.42 14.24
N LEU A 57 -8.37 -8.45 13.81
CA LEU A 57 -7.06 -8.21 14.42
C LEU A 57 -7.25 -7.75 15.87
N THR A 58 -6.36 -8.22 16.74
CA THR A 58 -6.21 -7.69 18.09
C THR A 58 -5.58 -6.30 18.05
N LYS A 59 -5.71 -5.54 19.15
CA LYS A 59 -5.04 -4.24 19.29
C LYS A 59 -3.51 -4.36 19.15
N GLY A 60 -2.93 -5.46 19.64
CA GLY A 60 -1.50 -5.73 19.51
C GLY A 60 -1.07 -5.91 18.06
N GLU A 61 -1.82 -6.71 17.29
CA GLU A 61 -1.52 -6.92 15.86
C GLU A 61 -1.65 -5.62 15.06
N ARG A 62 -2.65 -4.76 15.37
CA ARG A 62 -2.79 -3.45 14.72
C ARG A 62 -1.63 -2.49 15.00
N ILE A 63 -1.05 -2.51 16.20
CA ILE A 63 0.07 -1.60 16.55
C ILE A 63 1.34 -1.97 15.79
N VAL A 64 1.58 -3.27 15.55
CA VAL A 64 2.73 -3.72 14.73
C VAL A 64 2.67 -3.14 13.32
N PHE A 65 1.48 -3.01 12.73
CA PHE A 65 1.29 -2.41 11.39
C PHE A 65 1.49 -0.88 11.35
N ASN A 66 1.52 -0.19 12.49
CA ASN A 66 1.72 1.27 12.56
C ASN A 66 3.18 1.68 12.86
N LEU A 67 4.09 0.71 13.05
CA LEU A 67 5.49 0.96 13.42
C LEU A 67 6.52 0.51 12.37
N GLN A 68 6.07 0.12 11.17
CA GLN A 68 6.91 -0.14 10.00
C GLN A 68 6.77 1.00 8.99
#